data_AF-A0A816T2Y6-F1
#
_entry.id   AF-A0A816T2Y6-F1
#
_cell.length_a   1.000
_cell.length_b   1.000
_cell.length_c   1.000
_cell.angle_alpha   90.00
_cell.angle_beta   90.00
_cell.angle_gamma   90.00
#
_symmetry.space_group_name_H-M   'P 1'
#
loop_
_entity.id
_entity.type
_entity.pdbx_description
1 polymer ?
#
loop_
_entity_poly.entity_id
_entity_poly.type
_entity_poly.pdbx_seq_one_letter_code
_entity_poly.pdbx_strand_id
1 'polypeptide(L)'
;MRIESILHDLGCPEVSIVAYVYKNRFSDEQERKFKDAKIFVDFLPEGDDIARMTWMLVDIICLPVVFPKPNVIVLSKHMEKEAVDCFQSMYFNGVGVLLSKTEPGWLVPDDSSAFELTRLFEKHLDCEKPQREDTLANSVDNPLDEETNVSS
;
A
#
# COMPACT_ATOMS: atom_id res chain seq x y z
N MET A 1 -3.90 9.41 -1.82
CA MET A 1 -2.83 8.62 -1.18
C MET A 1 -2.46 7.45 -2.09
N ARG A 2 -1.22 6.95 -2.07
CA ARG A 2 -0.79 5.89 -3.02
C ARG A 2 -1.57 4.58 -2.88
N ILE A 3 -1.84 4.15 -1.64
CA ILE A 3 -2.61 2.92 -1.38
C ILE A 3 -4.04 3.03 -1.94
N GLU A 4 -4.74 4.12 -1.66
CA GLU A 4 -6.06 4.41 -2.23
C GLU A 4 -6.07 4.33 -3.76
N SER A 5 -5.10 4.98 -4.43
CA SER A 5 -5.05 5.01 -5.90
C SER A 5 -4.92 3.60 -6.49
N ILE A 6 -4.02 2.80 -5.93
CA ILE A 6 -3.77 1.44 -6.40
C ILE A 6 -4.99 0.55 -6.20
N LEU A 7 -5.64 0.64 -5.03
CA LEU A 7 -6.85 -0.13 -4.76
C LEU A 7 -8.03 0.31 -5.63
N HIS A 8 -8.15 1.60 -5.90
CA HIS A 8 -9.15 2.13 -6.83
C HIS A 8 -8.95 1.57 -8.24
N ASP A 9 -7.72 1.55 -8.75
CA ASP A 9 -7.39 0.99 -10.08
C ASP A 9 -7.69 -0.51 -10.18
N LEU A 10 -7.68 -1.21 -9.05
CA LEU A 10 -8.03 -2.64 -8.94
C LEU A 10 -9.53 -2.89 -8.74
N GLY A 11 -10.36 -1.84 -8.82
CA GLY A 11 -11.81 -1.95 -8.68
C GLY A 11 -12.30 -1.97 -7.23
N CYS A 12 -11.50 -1.47 -6.27
CA CYS A 12 -11.91 -1.24 -4.89
C CYS A 12 -12.12 0.27 -4.65
N PRO A 13 -13.27 0.85 -5.04
CA PRO A 13 -13.49 2.30 -4.99
C PRO A 13 -13.66 2.85 -3.57
N GLU A 14 -14.14 2.02 -2.64
CA GLU A 14 -14.33 2.39 -1.23
C GLU A 14 -13.21 1.79 -0.40
N VAL A 15 -12.29 2.66 0.03
CA VAL A 15 -11.13 2.30 0.85
C VAL A 15 -11.18 3.07 2.15
N SER A 16 -11.04 2.37 3.27
CA SER A 16 -10.80 2.95 4.59
C SER A 16 -9.52 2.37 5.16
N ILE A 17 -8.67 3.22 5.73
CA ILE A 17 -7.43 2.82 6.38
C ILE A 17 -7.50 3.25 7.83
N VAL A 18 -7.35 2.27 8.73
CA VAL A 18 -7.34 2.49 10.18
C VAL A 18 -5.98 2.10 10.74
N ALA A 19 -5.41 2.98 11.55
CA ALA A 19 -4.19 2.75 12.30
C ALA A 19 -4.51 2.67 13.80
N TYR A 20 -4.25 1.52 14.38
CA TYR A 20 -4.41 1.29 15.81
C TYR A 20 -3.14 1.70 16.53
N VAL A 21 -3.21 2.69 17.42
CA VAL A 21 -2.03 3.23 18.10
C VAL A 21 -2.32 3.54 19.57
N TYR A 22 -1.28 3.48 20.40
CA TYR A 22 -1.36 3.99 21.76
C TYR A 22 -1.07 5.48 21.77
N LYS A 23 -1.97 6.27 22.36
CA LYS A 23 -1.84 7.74 22.42
C LYS A 23 -0.52 8.19 23.04
N ASN A 24 -0.03 7.49 24.05
CA ASN A 24 1.24 7.79 24.71
C ASN A 24 2.49 7.46 23.86
N ARG A 25 2.33 6.76 22.73
CA ARG A 25 3.42 6.39 21.79
C ARG A 25 3.27 7.05 20.42
N PHE A 26 2.34 7.99 20.27
CA PHE A 26 2.01 8.60 19.00
C PHE A 26 2.06 10.12 19.13
N SER A 27 2.92 10.77 18.34
CA SER A 27 3.11 12.21 18.44
C SER A 27 2.06 12.99 17.65
N ASP A 28 1.80 14.23 18.06
CA ASP A 28 0.92 15.16 17.34
C ASP A 28 1.37 15.41 15.89
N GLU A 29 2.67 15.26 15.60
CA GLU A 29 3.19 15.33 14.24
C GLU A 29 2.79 14.09 13.43
N GLN A 30 2.89 12.89 14.00
CA GLN A 30 2.45 11.65 13.36
C GLN A 30 0.93 11.66 13.14
N GLU A 31 0.16 12.14 14.11
CA GLU A 31 -1.29 12.28 13.99
C GLU A 31 -1.68 13.21 12.85
N ARG A 32 -1.03 14.37 12.74
CA ARG A 32 -1.25 15.29 11.62
C ARG A 32 -0.92 14.63 10.28
N LYS A 33 0.22 13.95 10.17
CA LYS A 33 0.60 13.23 8.93
C LYS A 33 -0.42 12.17 8.54
N PHE A 34 -0.93 11.41 9.50
CA PHE A 34 -1.92 10.36 9.24
C PHE A 34 -3.26 10.98 8.82
N LYS A 35 -3.69 12.03 9.50
CA LYS A 35 -4.91 12.76 9.16
C LYS A 35 -4.83 13.39 7.75
N ASP A 36 -3.72 14.03 7.41
CA ASP A 36 -3.49 14.62 6.08
C ASP A 36 -3.48 13.53 4.99
N ALA A 37 -3.04 12.32 5.34
CA ALA A 37 -3.10 11.14 4.48
C ALA A 37 -4.46 10.42 4.46
N LYS A 38 -5.47 10.93 5.18
CA LYS A 38 -6.80 10.30 5.36
C LYS A 38 -6.76 8.92 6.02
N ILE A 39 -5.78 8.69 6.87
CA ILE A 39 -5.70 7.48 7.70
C ILE A 39 -6.40 7.80 9.03
N PHE A 40 -7.42 7.01 9.35
CA PHE A 40 -8.11 7.11 10.64
C PHE A 40 -7.22 6.54 11.73
N VAL A 41 -7.03 7.30 12.81
CA VAL A 41 -6.23 6.85 13.96
C VAL A 41 -7.20 6.44 15.06
N ASP A 42 -7.19 5.17 15.42
CA ASP A 42 -7.90 4.68 16.59
C ASP A 42 -6.96 4.63 17.78
N PHE A 43 -7.26 5.48 18.77
CA PHE A 43 -6.44 5.65 19.96
C PHE A 43 -6.89 4.66 21.04
N LEU A 44 -6.05 3.66 21.25
CA LEU A 44 -6.32 2.64 22.25
C LEU A 44 -5.96 3.14 23.66
N PRO A 45 -6.69 2.66 24.70
CA PRO A 45 -6.25 2.75 26.09
C PRO A 45 -4.85 2.13 26.25
N GLU A 46 -4.08 2.52 27.27
CA GLU A 46 -2.74 1.95 27.47
C GLU A 46 -2.78 0.41 27.51
N GLY A 47 -1.78 -0.22 26.87
CA GLY A 47 -1.69 -1.67 26.76
C GLY A 47 -0.42 -2.13 26.06
N ASP A 48 -0.40 -3.43 25.72
CA ASP A 48 0.68 -4.10 25.01
C ASP A 48 0.26 -4.52 23.59
N ASP A 49 1.19 -5.07 22.83
CA ASP A 49 0.91 -5.41 21.43
C ASP A 49 -0.24 -6.42 21.27
N ILE A 50 -0.51 -7.26 22.28
CA ILE A 50 -1.62 -8.20 22.31
C ILE A 50 -2.95 -7.45 22.44
N ALA A 51 -3.04 -6.49 23.36
CA ALA A 51 -4.25 -5.67 23.51
C ALA A 51 -4.55 -4.91 22.21
N ARG A 52 -3.54 -4.32 21.56
CA ARG A 52 -3.70 -3.63 20.27
C ARG A 52 -4.22 -4.56 19.17
N MET A 53 -3.61 -5.74 19.04
CA MET A 53 -4.01 -6.74 18.07
C MET A 53 -5.44 -7.24 18.33
N THR A 54 -5.82 -7.42 19.60
CA THR A 54 -7.16 -7.86 19.98
C THR A 54 -8.23 -6.84 19.57
N TRP A 55 -7.97 -5.56 19.79
CA TRP A 55 -8.86 -4.47 19.35
C TRP A 55 -9.05 -4.48 17.83
N MET A 56 -7.94 -4.51 17.08
CA MET A 56 -7.97 -4.62 15.62
C MET A 56 -8.76 -5.85 15.15
N LEU A 57 -8.56 -7.01 15.80
CA LEU A 57 -9.24 -8.24 15.45
C LEU A 57 -10.75 -8.14 15.68
N VAL A 58 -11.19 -7.54 16.79
CA VAL A 58 -12.62 -7.34 17.08
C VAL A 58 -13.28 -6.48 16.00
N ASP A 59 -12.67 -5.38 15.60
CA ASP A 59 -13.21 -4.51 14.56
C ASP A 59 -13.35 -5.24 13.23
N ILE A 60 -12.32 -6.00 12.83
CA ILE A 60 -12.32 -6.73 11.57
C ILE A 60 -13.34 -7.87 11.58
N ILE A 61 -13.45 -8.63 12.68
CA ILE A 61 -14.46 -9.71 12.81
C ILE A 61 -15.88 -9.15 12.78
N CYS A 62 -16.10 -7.94 13.30
CA CYS A 62 -17.41 -7.29 13.26
C CYS A 62 -17.73 -6.65 11.91
N LEU A 63 -16.73 -6.39 11.07
CA LEU A 63 -16.90 -5.70 9.79
C LEU A 63 -17.94 -6.34 8.86
N PRO A 64 -18.01 -7.69 8.71
CA PRO A 64 -19.04 -8.35 7.90
C PRO A 64 -20.49 -8.09 8.32
N VAL A 65 -20.73 -7.63 9.56
CA VAL A 65 -22.08 -7.26 10.04
C VAL A 65 -22.57 -5.99 9.34
N VAL A 66 -21.65 -5.08 8.99
CA VAL A 66 -21.95 -3.80 8.35
C VAL A 66 -21.76 -3.88 6.83
N PHE A 67 -20.69 -4.56 6.39
CA PHE A 67 -20.32 -4.70 4.99
C PHE A 67 -20.29 -6.18 4.59
N PRO A 68 -21.30 -6.68 3.86
CA PRO A 68 -21.31 -8.08 3.44
C PRO A 68 -20.08 -8.40 2.58
N LYS A 69 -19.25 -9.35 3.03
CA LYS A 69 -18.00 -9.81 2.37
C LYS A 69 -16.96 -8.68 2.13
N PRO A 70 -16.38 -8.12 3.19
CA PRO A 70 -15.35 -7.10 3.03
C PRO A 70 -14.05 -7.70 2.47
N ASN A 71 -13.22 -6.86 1.87
CA ASN A 71 -11.82 -7.17 1.60
C ASN A 71 -10.96 -6.45 2.65
N VAL A 72 -10.09 -7.20 3.34
CA VAL A 72 -9.30 -6.72 4.46
C VAL A 72 -7.83 -6.96 4.18
N ILE A 73 -7.03 -5.90 4.28
CA ILE A 73 -5.57 -5.96 4.26
C ILE A 73 -5.07 -5.63 5.66
N VAL A 74 -4.39 -6.56 6.31
CA VAL A 74 -3.84 -6.37 7.66
C VAL A 74 -2.34 -6.16 7.57
N LEU A 75 -1.87 -5.00 8.01
CA LEU A 75 -0.45 -4.68 8.10
C LEU A 75 0.02 -4.76 9.54
N SER A 76 0.71 -5.84 9.89
CA SER A 76 1.36 -6.02 11.19
C SER A 76 2.71 -6.74 11.03
N LYS A 77 3.68 -6.38 11.87
CA LYS A 77 4.96 -7.09 11.96
C LYS A 77 4.85 -8.34 12.84
N HIS A 78 4.06 -8.25 13.90
CA HIS A 78 3.88 -9.30 14.91
C HIS A 78 2.41 -9.65 15.01
N MET A 79 2.09 -10.93 14.94
CA MET A 79 0.73 -11.40 15.08
C MET A 79 0.73 -12.75 15.80
N GLU A 80 -0.10 -12.86 16.81
CA GLU A 80 -0.26 -14.11 17.55
C GLU A 80 -0.98 -15.15 16.70
N LYS A 81 -0.72 -16.43 16.98
CA LYS A 81 -1.24 -17.56 16.21
C LYS A 81 -2.77 -17.55 16.20
N GLU A 82 -3.37 -17.22 17.33
CA GLU A 82 -4.82 -17.16 17.52
C GLU A 82 -5.46 -16.10 16.59
N ALA A 83 -4.80 -14.95 16.41
CA ALA A 83 -5.28 -13.93 15.49
C ALA A 83 -5.17 -14.39 14.03
N VAL A 84 -4.08 -15.08 13.67
CA VAL A 84 -3.92 -15.69 12.34
C VAL A 84 -5.01 -16.73 12.08
N ASP A 85 -5.27 -17.62 13.04
CA ASP A 85 -6.31 -18.65 12.95
C ASP A 85 -7.70 -18.01 12.74
N CYS A 86 -7.99 -16.89 13.40
CA CYS A 86 -9.21 -16.11 13.17
C CYS A 86 -9.30 -15.55 11.74
N PHE A 87 -8.23 -14.93 11.24
CA PHE A 87 -8.21 -14.38 9.87
C PHE A 87 -8.32 -15.47 8.80
N GLN A 88 -7.70 -16.64 9.01
CA GLN A 88 -7.86 -17.79 8.14
C GLN A 88 -9.31 -18.30 8.13
N SER A 89 -9.95 -18.38 9.30
CA SER A 89 -11.36 -18.74 9.39
C SER A 89 -12.25 -17.75 8.62
N MET A 90 -11.99 -16.45 8.72
CA MET A 90 -12.71 -15.44 7.92
C MET A 90 -12.54 -15.67 6.42
N TYR A 91 -11.30 -15.97 5.97
CA TYR A 91 -11.02 -16.30 4.58
C TYR A 91 -11.82 -17.52 4.09
N PHE A 92 -11.84 -18.61 4.87
CA PHE A 92 -12.62 -19.81 4.55
C PHE A 92 -14.13 -19.55 4.51
N ASN A 93 -14.61 -18.53 5.21
CA ASN A 93 -16.00 -18.07 5.18
C ASN A 93 -16.29 -17.06 4.05
N GLY A 94 -15.35 -16.84 3.14
CA GLY A 94 -15.54 -16.02 1.93
C GLY A 94 -15.29 -14.52 2.11
N VAL A 95 -14.58 -14.13 3.18
CA VAL A 95 -14.04 -12.77 3.34
C VAL A 95 -12.70 -12.68 2.60
N GLY A 96 -12.45 -11.62 1.83
CA GLY A 96 -11.14 -11.41 1.24
C GLY A 96 -10.16 -10.97 2.33
N VAL A 97 -9.14 -11.77 2.64
CA VAL A 97 -8.16 -11.44 3.68
C VAL A 97 -6.76 -11.54 3.11
N LEU A 98 -5.97 -10.47 3.29
CA LEU A 98 -4.56 -10.40 2.94
C LEU A 98 -3.76 -9.94 4.15
N LEU A 99 -2.79 -10.73 4.59
CA LEU A 99 -1.97 -10.43 5.76
C LEU A 99 -0.56 -10.04 5.30
N SER A 100 0.03 -8.98 5.86
CA SER A 100 1.46 -8.75 5.71
C SER A 100 2.24 -9.86 6.39
N LYS A 101 3.45 -10.16 5.89
CA LYS A 101 4.34 -11.15 6.52
C LYS A 101 4.56 -10.80 7.99
N THR A 102 4.22 -11.74 8.87
CA THR A 102 4.31 -11.62 10.33
C THR A 102 5.31 -12.63 10.88
N GLU A 103 6.03 -12.26 11.94
CA GLU A 103 6.92 -13.16 12.68
C GLU A 103 6.22 -13.69 13.95
N PRO A 104 6.42 -14.97 14.34
CA PRO A 104 7.16 -16.03 13.62
C PRO A 104 6.35 -16.55 12.43
N GLY A 105 7.03 -17.15 11.44
CA GLY A 105 6.43 -17.72 10.23
C GLY A 105 5.57 -18.97 10.46
N TRP A 106 4.58 -18.89 11.36
CA TRP A 106 3.55 -19.91 11.57
C TRP A 106 2.60 -20.03 10.37
N LEU A 107 2.59 -19.02 9.51
CA LEU A 107 2.13 -19.18 8.14
C LEU A 107 3.10 -20.16 7.46
N VAL A 108 2.60 -21.35 7.11
CA VAL A 108 3.11 -22.03 5.91
C VAL A 108 3.12 -20.94 4.85
N PRO A 109 4.29 -20.50 4.36
CA PRO A 109 4.35 -19.38 3.46
C PRO A 109 3.60 -19.85 2.23
N ASP A 110 2.50 -19.18 1.90
CA ASP A 110 2.56 -18.71 0.54
C ASP A 110 3.39 -17.43 0.61
N ASP A 111 4.60 -17.49 0.06
CA ASP A 111 5.44 -16.32 -0.18
C ASP A 111 4.65 -15.20 -0.90
N SER A 112 3.48 -15.54 -1.47
CA SER A 112 2.46 -14.66 -2.02
C SER A 112 2.03 -13.48 -1.16
N SER A 113 1.80 -13.53 0.17
CA SER A 113 1.11 -12.35 0.77
C SER A 113 1.98 -11.09 0.83
N ALA A 114 3.25 -11.20 1.26
CA ALA A 114 4.18 -10.08 1.20
C ALA A 114 4.67 -9.81 -0.22
N PHE A 115 4.87 -10.84 -1.05
CA PHE A 115 5.23 -10.67 -2.45
C PHE A 115 4.13 -9.95 -3.24
N GLU A 116 2.87 -10.32 -3.06
CA GLU A 116 1.70 -9.72 -3.69
C GLU A 116 1.49 -8.31 -3.16
N LEU A 117 1.63 -8.04 -1.85
CA LEU A 117 1.62 -6.66 -1.35
C LEU A 117 2.74 -5.82 -1.99
N THR A 118 3.97 -6.33 -2.01
CA THR A 118 5.10 -5.65 -2.66
C THR A 118 4.82 -5.42 -4.15
N ARG A 119 4.36 -6.44 -4.87
CA ARG A 119 4.00 -6.37 -6.30
C ARG A 119 2.85 -5.41 -6.58
N LEU A 120 1.84 -5.39 -5.71
CA LEU A 120 0.70 -4.47 -5.74
C LEU A 120 1.20 -3.03 -5.73
N PHE A 121 2.17 -2.76 -4.84
CA PHE A 121 2.72 -1.43 -4.70
C PHE A 121 3.81 -1.12 -5.75
N GLU A 122 4.61 -2.10 -6.20
CA GLU A 122 5.70 -1.90 -7.16
C GLU A 122 5.25 -1.73 -8.60
N LYS A 123 4.27 -2.52 -9.09
CA LYS A 123 3.79 -2.40 -10.49
C LYS A 123 3.28 -1.00 -10.84
N HIS A 124 2.73 -0.29 -9.85
CA HIS A 124 2.23 1.07 -10.03
C HIS A 124 3.31 2.15 -9.87
N LEU A 125 4.54 1.82 -9.46
CA LEU A 125 5.69 2.75 -9.53
C LEU A 125 6.17 2.97 -10.97
N ASP A 126 6.07 1.94 -11.82
CA ASP A 126 6.55 2.03 -13.20
C ASP A 126 5.60 2.83 -14.10
N CYS A 127 4.33 3.00 -13.72
CA CYS A 127 3.38 3.89 -14.40
C CYS A 127 3.59 5.37 -14.09
N GLU A 128 4.32 5.72 -13.01
CA GLU A 128 4.62 7.12 -12.65
C GLU A 128 5.91 7.66 -13.29
N LYS A 129 6.67 6.85 -14.03
CA LYS A 129 7.82 7.36 -14.80
C LYS A 129 7.30 8.20 -15.97
N PRO A 130 7.63 9.50 -16.06
CA PRO A 130 7.38 10.26 -17.28
C PRO A 130 8.13 9.56 -18.41
N GLN A 131 7.43 9.20 -19.49
CA GLN A 131 8.10 8.89 -20.73
C GLN A 131 8.87 10.15 -21.13
N ARG A 132 10.20 10.10 -21.06
CA ARG A 132 11.02 11.08 -21.75
C ARG A 132 10.69 10.93 -23.23
N GLU A 133 10.06 11.95 -23.79
CA GLU A 133 9.92 12.09 -25.23
C GLU A 133 11.33 12.08 -25.84
N ASP A 134 11.68 10.97 -26.49
CA ASP A 134 12.81 10.91 -27.41
C ASP A 134 12.47 11.76 -28.63
N THR A 135 12.77 13.06 -28.57
CA THR A 135 12.86 13.88 -29.78
C THR A 135 14.29 13.79 -30.33
N LEU A 136 14.54 12.73 -31.09
CA LEU A 136 15.61 12.67 -32.07
C LEU A 136 15.10 13.31 -33.37
N ALA A 137 15.59 14.50 -33.71
CA ALA A 137 15.47 15.04 -35.06
C ALA A 137 16.73 15.86 -35.43
N ASN A 138 17.65 15.14 -36.07
CA ASN A 138 18.50 15.54 -37.21
C ASN A 138 19.60 16.60 -37.01
N SER A 139 20.80 16.08 -36.75
CA SER A 139 22.04 16.60 -37.34
C SER A 139 22.02 16.43 -38.86
N VAL A 140 22.18 17.52 -39.62
CA VAL A 140 22.50 17.47 -41.05
C VAL A 140 23.94 17.92 -41.18
N ASP A 141 24.82 16.98 -41.55
CA ASP A 141 26.19 17.23 -41.98
C ASP A 141 26.24 17.68 -43.46
N ASN A 142 27.25 18.50 -43.75
CA ASN A 142 27.55 19.28 -44.97
C ASN A 142 27.80 18.46 -46.26
N PRO A 143 28.09 19.12 -47.41
CA PRO A 143 29.51 19.36 -47.74
C PRO A 143 29.87 20.67 -48.47
N LEU A 144 31.16 21.01 -48.32
CA LEU A 144 32.10 21.90 -49.05
C LEU A 144 31.91 21.87 -50.60
N ASP A 145 32.26 22.85 -51.44
CA ASP A 145 33.42 23.75 -51.53
C ASP A 145 33.18 24.84 -52.61
N GLU A 146 34.14 25.76 -52.70
CA GLU A 146 34.62 26.50 -53.89
C GLU A 146 34.21 27.97 -54.14
N GLU A 147 35.28 28.72 -54.43
CA GLU A 147 35.46 30.16 -54.53
C GLU A 147 34.73 30.79 -55.74
N THR A 148 34.42 32.09 -55.65
CA THR A 148 34.87 33.07 -56.66
C THR A 148 34.62 34.52 -56.20
N ASN A 149 35.70 35.30 -56.21
CA ASN A 149 35.73 36.77 -56.22
C ASN A 149 34.81 37.37 -57.29
N VAL A 150 34.21 38.55 -57.04
CA VAL A 150 34.42 39.80 -57.81
C VAL A 150 34.01 41.01 -56.96
N SER A 151 34.93 41.97 -56.80
CA SER A 151 34.65 43.36 -56.38
C SER A 151 34.18 44.20 -57.57
N SER A 152 33.24 45.12 -57.34
CA SER A 152 33.20 46.49 -57.89
C SER A 152 32.12 47.31 -57.17
#